data_AF-X1EI54-F1
#
_entry.id   AF-X1EI54-F1
#
_cell.length_a   1.000
_cell.length_b   1.000
_cell.length_c   1.000
_cell.angle_alpha   90.00
_cell.angle_beta   90.00
_cell.angle_gamma   90.00
#
_symmetry.space_group_name_H-M   'P 1'
#
loop_
_entity.id
_entity.type
_entity.pdbx_description
1 polymer ?
#
loop_
_entity_poly.entity_id
_entity_poly.type
_entity_poly.pdbx_seq_one_letter_code
_entity_poly.pdbx_strand_id
1 'polypeptide(L)'
;DYVVLSESFEGPWRHTFKIQWILNYLKSGKCKTQYLLYCDARDSILRVDPQIVLDLFLQQNLSLLFNATMSKRAYYFGMPGTLEWARTVAPRLGRYLNSGAFIGYTNFVKKVFEEAMKYVDSKQHVVAGDVKSLNEFPEFPKGMDDQTILRYIHREFYPAMNIDYYNRIFYRN
;
A
#
# COMPACT_ATOMS: atom_id res chain seq x y z
N ASP A 1 -7.75 11.31 15.93
CA ASP A 1 -8.85 11.69 15.01
C ASP A 1 -9.20 10.55 14.09
N TYR A 2 -10.49 10.35 13.83
CA TYR A 2 -10.99 9.39 12.84
C TYR A 2 -11.60 10.16 11.67
N VAL A 3 -11.25 9.76 10.45
CA VAL A 3 -11.73 10.41 9.22
C VAL A 3 -12.11 9.32 8.22
N VAL A 4 -13.30 9.45 7.64
CA VAL A 4 -13.73 8.66 6.48
C VAL A 4 -13.55 9.53 5.26
N LEU A 5 -12.73 9.07 4.32
CA LEU A 5 -12.53 9.74 3.04
C LEU A 5 -13.55 9.23 2.03
N SER A 6 -14.47 10.10 1.65
CA SER A 6 -15.47 9.82 0.61
C SER A 6 -15.55 11.03 -0.32
N GLU A 7 -15.31 10.80 -1.61
CA GLU A 7 -15.61 11.77 -2.66
C GLU A 7 -16.66 11.16 -3.59
N SER A 8 -17.59 12.00 -4.07
CA SER A 8 -18.49 11.60 -5.15
C SER A 8 -17.67 11.36 -6.43
N PHE A 9 -17.84 10.20 -7.05
CA PHE A 9 -17.23 9.90 -8.33
C PHE A 9 -18.24 9.21 -9.25
N GLU A 10 -18.06 9.39 -10.55
CA GLU A 10 -18.81 8.68 -11.58
C GLU A 10 -17.92 7.61 -12.21
N GLY A 11 -18.50 6.45 -12.52
CA GLY A 11 -17.81 5.33 -13.16
C GLY A 11 -17.45 4.17 -12.21
N PRO A 12 -16.64 3.21 -12.67
CA PRO A 12 -16.27 2.05 -11.88
C PRO A 12 -15.27 2.41 -10.76
N TRP A 13 -15.31 1.65 -9.67
CA TRP A 13 -14.33 1.77 -8.59
C TRP A 13 -12.91 1.51 -9.10
N ARG A 14 -11.99 2.39 -8.73
CA ARG A 14 -10.54 2.22 -8.93
C ARG A 14 -9.86 2.13 -7.57
N HIS A 15 -9.06 1.10 -7.35
CA HIS A 15 -8.32 0.92 -6.11
C HIS A 15 -7.34 2.08 -5.86
N THR A 16 -6.80 2.70 -6.92
CA THR A 16 -5.93 3.89 -6.83
C THR A 16 -6.63 5.12 -6.26
N PHE A 17 -7.97 5.16 -6.17
CA PHE A 17 -8.68 6.22 -5.45
C PHE A 17 -8.21 6.36 -4.00
N LYS A 18 -7.81 5.26 -3.35
CA LYS A 18 -7.27 5.35 -1.98
C LYS A 18 -6.02 6.21 -1.92
N ILE A 19 -5.10 6.06 -2.89
CA ILE A 19 -3.84 6.82 -2.94
C ILE A 19 -4.17 8.29 -3.18
N GLN A 20 -5.03 8.57 -4.16
CA GLN A 20 -5.44 9.92 -4.51
C GLN A 20 -6.12 10.64 -3.33
N TRP A 21 -7.11 10.01 -2.70
CA TRP A 21 -7.90 10.63 -1.64
C TRP A 21 -7.10 10.84 -0.36
N ILE A 22 -6.28 9.85 0.03
CA ILE A 22 -5.37 10.01 1.17
C ILE A 22 -4.39 11.14 0.87
N LEU A 23 -3.78 11.17 -0.33
CA LEU A 23 -2.84 12.23 -0.67
C LEU A 23 -3.49 13.62 -0.68
N ASN A 24 -4.71 13.75 -1.21
CA ASN A 24 -5.49 14.98 -1.17
C ASN A 24 -5.75 15.43 0.26
N TYR A 25 -6.16 14.51 1.14
CA TYR A 25 -6.35 14.80 2.56
C TYR A 25 -5.06 15.30 3.22
N LEU A 26 -3.93 14.63 2.97
CA LEU A 26 -2.62 15.04 3.48
C LEU A 26 -2.17 16.41 2.94
N LYS A 27 -2.39 16.69 1.65
CA LYS A 27 -2.04 17.97 1.01
C LYS A 27 -2.94 19.13 1.44
N SER A 28 -4.20 18.85 1.78
CA SER A 28 -5.16 19.88 2.22
C SER A 28 -4.78 20.55 3.56
N GLY A 29 -3.82 19.99 4.29
CA GLY A 29 -3.46 20.45 5.63
C GLY A 29 -4.49 20.11 6.70
N LYS A 30 -5.57 19.38 6.38
CA LYS A 30 -6.57 18.92 7.35
C LYS A 30 -6.05 17.80 8.26
N CYS A 31 -5.10 17.00 7.80
CA CYS A 31 -4.40 16.04 8.64
C CYS A 31 -3.39 16.77 9.53
N LYS A 32 -3.63 16.81 10.84
CA LYS A 32 -2.76 17.46 11.83
C LYS A 32 -1.91 16.48 12.64
N THR A 33 -2.18 15.18 12.51
CA THR A 33 -1.50 14.13 13.27
C THR A 33 -0.13 13.81 12.68
N GLN A 34 0.85 13.49 13.54
CA GLN A 34 2.18 13.05 13.13
C GLN A 34 2.16 11.67 12.45
N TYR A 35 1.17 10.85 12.80
CA TYR A 35 1.02 9.48 12.33
C TYR A 35 -0.34 9.30 11.64
N LEU A 36 -0.37 8.41 10.66
CA LEU A 36 -1.57 7.98 9.96
C LEU A 36 -1.66 6.46 10.01
N LEU A 37 -2.77 5.95 10.54
CA LEU A 37 -3.21 4.57 10.44
C LEU A 37 -4.34 4.50 9.41
N TYR A 38 -4.21 3.62 8.43
CA TYR A 38 -5.21 3.38 7.39
C TYR A 38 -5.60 1.90 7.35
N CYS A 39 -6.88 1.64 7.05
CA CYS A 39 -7.38 0.32 6.70
C CYS A 39 -8.52 0.43 5.68
N ASP A 40 -8.67 -0.59 4.84
CA ASP A 40 -9.78 -0.70 3.88
C ASP A 40 -11.13 -0.77 4.62
N ALA A 41 -12.10 0.04 4.18
CA ALA A 41 -13.35 0.23 4.93
C ALA A 41 -14.31 -0.97 4.88
N ARG A 42 -14.16 -1.87 3.90
CA ARG A 42 -15.13 -2.97 3.67
C ARG A 42 -14.78 -4.23 4.46
N ASP A 43 -13.50 -4.54 4.61
CA ASP A 43 -13.00 -5.85 5.06
C ASP A 43 -11.92 -5.75 6.14
N SER A 44 -11.80 -4.60 6.81
CA SER A 44 -10.94 -4.42 7.98
C SER A 44 -11.73 -4.07 9.23
N ILE A 45 -11.30 -4.62 10.37
CA ILE A 45 -11.86 -4.33 11.70
C ILE A 45 -10.72 -3.98 12.64
N LEU A 46 -10.82 -2.82 13.29
CA LEU A 46 -9.91 -2.44 14.37
C LEU A 46 -10.34 -3.16 15.66
N ARG A 47 -9.47 -4.04 16.18
CA ARG A 47 -9.77 -4.91 17.33
C ARG A 47 -9.26 -4.41 18.67
N VAL A 48 -8.34 -3.45 18.65
CA VAL A 48 -7.62 -2.96 19.82
C VAL A 48 -7.52 -1.44 19.77
N ASP A 49 -7.13 -0.82 20.87
CA ASP A 49 -6.84 0.61 20.93
C ASP A 49 -5.79 1.01 19.86
N PRO A 50 -6.03 2.02 19.01
CA PRO A 50 -5.02 2.51 18.07
C PRO A 50 -3.68 2.89 18.70
N GLN A 51 -3.65 3.26 19.99
CA GLN A 51 -2.41 3.56 20.69
C GLN A 51 -1.49 2.34 20.77
N ILE A 52 -2.04 1.14 20.95
CA ILE A 52 -1.27 -0.12 20.93
C ILE A 52 -0.61 -0.33 19.57
N VAL A 53 -1.32 -0.01 18.49
CA VAL A 53 -0.79 -0.10 17.12
C VAL A 53 0.35 0.90 16.92
N LEU A 54 0.21 2.13 17.42
CA LEU A 54 1.26 3.14 17.37
C LEU A 54 2.51 2.72 18.16
N ASP A 55 2.34 2.23 19.38
CA ASP A 55 3.46 1.81 20.24
C ASP A 55 4.26 0.67 19.61
N LEU A 56 3.58 -0.33 19.03
CA LEU A 56 4.23 -1.42 18.30
C LEU A 56 4.95 -0.94 17.04
N PHE A 57 4.39 0.03 16.33
CA PHE A 57 5.02 0.64 15.15
C PHE A 57 6.30 1.39 15.51
N LEU A 58 6.27 2.20 16.58
CA LEU A 58 7.42 2.97 17.04
C LEU A 58 8.60 2.09 17.47
N GLN A 59 8.34 0.86 17.91
CA GLN A 59 9.39 -0.12 18.23
C GLN A 59 10.12 -0.67 16.98
N GLN A 60 9.58 -0.52 15.77
CA GLN A 60 10.18 -1.11 14.56
C GLN A 60 11.29 -0.25 13.93
N ASN A 61 11.47 1.01 14.35
CA ASN A 61 12.38 1.98 13.71
C ASN A 61 12.16 2.10 12.19
N LEU A 62 10.90 2.22 11.79
CA LEU A 62 10.46 2.35 10.39
C LEU A 62 9.72 3.67 10.18
N SER A 63 9.59 4.10 8.92
CA SER A 63 8.80 5.28 8.57
C SER A 63 7.39 4.96 8.07
N LEU A 64 7.19 3.75 7.54
CA LEU A 64 5.91 3.24 7.05
C LEU A 64 5.91 1.72 7.08
N LEU A 65 4.83 1.13 7.62
CA LEU A 65 4.65 -0.31 7.74
C LEU A 65 3.32 -0.72 7.11
N PHE A 66 3.37 -1.54 6.07
CA PHE A 66 2.20 -2.15 5.44
C PHE A 66 1.89 -3.52 6.04
N ASN A 67 0.63 -3.96 5.93
CA ASN A 67 0.27 -5.33 6.25
C ASN A 67 0.82 -6.33 5.23
N ALA A 68 0.92 -7.60 5.63
CA ALA A 68 1.45 -8.68 4.82
C ALA A 68 0.36 -9.52 4.13
N THR A 69 0.70 -10.14 3.00
CA THR A 69 -0.08 -11.20 2.36
C THR A 69 0.83 -12.32 1.82
N MET A 70 0.31 -13.54 1.78
CA MET A 70 0.96 -14.66 1.07
C MET A 70 0.64 -14.68 -0.43
N SER A 71 -0.23 -13.79 -0.91
CA SER A 71 -0.65 -13.76 -2.31
C SER A 71 0.47 -13.24 -3.23
N LYS A 72 1.00 -14.17 -4.03
CA LYS A 72 2.04 -13.95 -5.06
C LYS A 72 1.47 -13.57 -6.42
N ARG A 73 0.36 -14.21 -6.82
CA ARG A 73 0.06 -14.52 -8.23
C ARG A 73 -0.41 -13.34 -9.08
N ALA A 74 -1.12 -12.38 -8.51
CA ALA A 74 -1.70 -11.28 -9.27
C ALA A 74 -0.74 -10.07 -9.40
N TYR A 75 -0.12 -9.66 -8.29
CA TYR A 75 0.46 -8.30 -8.20
C TYR A 75 1.98 -8.23 -8.34
N TYR A 76 2.64 -9.33 -8.70
CA TYR A 76 4.03 -9.32 -9.19
C TYR A 76 4.14 -9.76 -10.65
N PHE A 77 3.00 -10.07 -11.28
CA PHE A 77 2.98 -10.31 -12.70
C PHE A 77 3.52 -9.06 -13.40
N GLY A 78 4.53 -9.26 -14.25
CA GLY A 78 5.19 -8.15 -14.92
C GLY A 78 6.41 -7.55 -14.21
N MET A 79 6.72 -8.00 -12.99
CA MET A 79 7.82 -7.47 -12.18
C MET A 79 8.75 -8.56 -11.62
N PRO A 80 9.38 -9.40 -12.47
CA PRO A 80 10.23 -10.49 -11.99
C PRO A 80 11.37 -9.99 -11.09
N GLY A 81 11.99 -8.84 -11.42
CA GLY A 81 13.03 -8.23 -10.60
C GLY A 81 12.53 -7.72 -9.24
N THR A 82 11.33 -7.14 -9.18
CA THR A 82 10.71 -6.72 -7.91
C THR A 82 10.34 -7.93 -7.05
N LEU A 83 9.85 -9.02 -7.66
CA LEU A 83 9.56 -10.26 -6.94
C LEU A 83 10.83 -10.92 -6.40
N GLU A 84 11.90 -10.95 -7.20
CA GLU A 84 13.19 -11.48 -6.79
C GLU A 84 13.75 -10.66 -5.61
N TRP A 85 13.78 -9.34 -5.74
CA TRP A 85 14.17 -8.45 -4.65
C TRP A 85 13.29 -8.64 -3.40
N ALA A 86 11.97 -8.70 -3.55
CA ALA A 86 11.07 -8.92 -2.42
C ALA A 86 11.37 -10.23 -1.68
N ARG A 87 11.82 -11.28 -2.40
CA ARG A 87 12.25 -12.55 -1.80
C ARG A 87 13.58 -12.46 -1.06
N THR A 88 14.47 -11.52 -1.39
CA THR A 88 15.73 -11.34 -0.66
C THR A 88 15.55 -10.62 0.67
N VAL A 89 14.56 -9.73 0.75
CA VAL A 89 14.27 -8.94 1.97
C VAL A 89 13.17 -9.53 2.84
N ALA A 90 12.27 -10.33 2.27
CA ALA A 90 11.26 -11.05 3.05
C ALA A 90 11.93 -12.18 3.85
N PRO A 91 11.59 -12.36 5.14
CA PRO A 91 11.92 -13.58 5.86
C PRO A 91 11.44 -14.80 5.08
N ARG A 92 11.98 -16.00 5.37
CA ARG A 92 11.57 -17.30 4.77
C ARG A 92 10.08 -17.68 4.97
N LEU A 93 9.26 -16.74 5.40
CA LEU A 93 7.82 -16.79 5.61
C LEU A 93 7.00 -16.60 4.32
N GLY A 94 7.61 -16.14 3.21
CA GLY A 94 6.90 -16.02 1.93
C GLY A 94 5.78 -14.97 1.93
N ARG A 95 6.04 -13.82 2.57
CA ARG A 95 5.08 -12.73 2.76
C ARG A 95 5.49 -11.50 1.95
N TYR A 96 4.48 -10.81 1.42
CA TYR A 96 4.61 -9.68 0.51
C TYR A 96 3.72 -8.51 0.92
N LEU A 97 3.96 -7.33 0.36
CA LEU A 97 3.20 -6.12 0.65
C LEU A 97 1.73 -6.32 0.29
N ASN A 98 0.85 -5.95 1.21
CA ASN A 98 -0.57 -5.72 0.96
C ASN A 98 -0.87 -4.23 1.21
N SER A 99 -1.68 -3.62 0.35
CA SER A 99 -2.02 -2.19 0.44
C SER A 99 -3.30 -1.92 1.24
N GLY A 100 -3.88 -2.96 1.85
CA GLY A 100 -5.17 -2.89 2.53
C GLY A 100 -5.10 -2.23 3.91
N ALA A 101 -3.93 -2.24 4.57
CA ALA A 101 -3.72 -1.51 5.80
C ALA A 101 -2.26 -1.09 5.97
N PHE A 102 -2.04 0.07 6.59
CA PHE A 102 -0.70 0.56 6.90
C PHE A 102 -0.71 1.56 8.06
N ILE A 103 0.44 1.71 8.70
CA ILE A 103 0.73 2.78 9.67
C ILE A 103 2.05 3.45 9.31
N GLY A 104 2.11 4.78 9.38
CA GLY A 104 3.36 5.49 9.14
C GLY A 104 3.34 6.95 9.57
N TYR A 105 4.49 7.59 9.46
CA TYR A 105 4.58 9.04 9.62
C TYR A 105 3.86 9.72 8.47
N THR A 106 2.99 10.68 8.78
CA THR A 106 2.16 11.41 7.81
C THR A 106 2.98 11.98 6.65
N ASN A 107 4.13 12.59 6.94
CA ASN A 107 5.02 13.16 5.93
C ASN A 107 5.66 12.10 5.03
N PHE A 108 5.99 10.94 5.59
CA PHE A 108 6.58 9.84 4.82
C PHE A 108 5.51 9.16 3.94
N VAL A 109 4.29 8.97 4.46
CA VAL A 109 3.15 8.48 3.66
C VAL A 109 2.88 9.41 2.49
N LYS A 110 2.86 10.73 2.73
CA LYS A 110 2.72 11.74 1.67
C LYS A 110 3.78 11.56 0.58
N LYS A 111 5.06 11.44 0.96
CA LYS A 111 6.18 11.23 0.02
C LYS A 111 5.99 9.96 -0.82
N VAL A 112 5.65 8.83 -0.20
CA VAL A 112 5.43 7.56 -0.91
C VAL A 112 4.23 7.66 -1.86
N PHE A 113 3.16 8.33 -1.44
CA PHE A 113 1.96 8.46 -2.26
C PHE A 113 2.14 9.46 -3.39
N GLU A 114 2.98 10.49 -3.22
CA GLU A 114 3.41 11.36 -4.33
C GLU A 114 4.18 10.58 -5.40
N GLU A 115 5.03 9.62 -5.01
CA GLU A 115 5.72 8.73 -5.94
C GLU A 115 4.72 7.78 -6.64
N ALA A 116 3.84 7.14 -5.87
CA ALA A 116 2.84 6.24 -6.42
C ALA A 116 1.89 6.92 -7.42
N MET A 117 1.53 8.19 -7.16
CA MET A 117 0.66 8.98 -8.04
C MET A 117 1.23 9.19 -9.45
N LYS A 118 2.54 9.07 -9.66
CA LYS A 118 3.14 9.14 -11.01
C LYS A 118 2.67 8.01 -11.93
N TYR A 119 2.20 6.91 -11.36
CA TYR A 119 1.73 5.72 -12.08
C TYR A 119 0.21 5.59 -12.12
N VAL A 120 -0.51 6.46 -11.41
CA VAL A 120 -1.99 6.43 -11.39
C VAL A 120 -2.53 6.97 -12.71
N ASP A 121 -3.44 6.22 -13.33
CA ASP A 121 -4.12 6.62 -14.57
C ASP A 121 -5.65 6.58 -14.39
N SER A 122 -6.34 7.34 -15.23
CA SER A 122 -7.78 7.26 -15.48
C SER A 122 -8.26 5.83 -15.80
N LYS A 123 -7.44 5.06 -16.53
CA LYS A 123 -7.69 3.66 -16.88
C LYS A 123 -6.95 2.77 -15.89
N GLN A 124 -7.70 2.14 -14.98
CA GLN A 124 -7.11 1.16 -14.06
C GLN A 124 -7.29 -0.26 -14.60
N HIS A 125 -6.19 -0.98 -14.69
CA HIS A 125 -6.14 -2.41 -14.94
C HIS A 125 -5.95 -3.12 -13.60
N VAL A 126 -6.89 -3.99 -13.25
CA VAL A 126 -6.72 -4.89 -12.10
C VAL A 126 -6.14 -6.18 -12.64
N VAL A 127 -4.95 -6.55 -12.16
CA VAL A 127 -4.36 -7.86 -12.49
C VAL A 127 -5.03 -8.94 -11.63
N ALA A 128 -6.35 -9.11 -11.76
CA ALA A 128 -7.08 -10.19 -11.12
C ALA A 128 -7.02 -11.45 -12.01
N GLY A 129 -5.85 -12.08 -12.05
CA GLY A 129 -5.63 -13.29 -12.85
C GLY A 129 -4.94 -13.01 -14.19
N ASP A 130 -4.13 -13.99 -14.60
CA ASP A 130 -3.51 -14.22 -15.90
C ASP A 130 -3.49 -13.03 -16.88
N VAL A 131 -2.79 -11.94 -16.51
CA VAL A 131 -2.26 -11.07 -17.57
C VAL A 131 -1.39 -11.97 -18.44
N LYS A 132 -1.71 -12.06 -19.73
CA LYS A 132 -1.08 -13.03 -20.63
C LYS A 132 0.26 -12.51 -21.16
N SER A 133 0.46 -11.19 -21.18
CA SER A 133 1.71 -10.58 -21.64
C SER A 133 1.91 -9.17 -21.12
N LEU A 134 3.15 -8.82 -20.77
CA LEU A 134 3.58 -7.44 -20.50
C LEU A 134 3.53 -6.53 -21.73
N ASN A 135 3.48 -7.10 -22.94
CA ASN A 135 3.45 -6.32 -24.18
C ASN A 135 2.19 -5.43 -24.29
N GLU A 136 1.14 -5.74 -23.51
CA GLU A 136 -0.07 -4.93 -23.42
C GLU A 136 0.11 -3.69 -22.50
N PHE A 137 1.22 -3.61 -21.76
CA PHE A 137 1.51 -2.57 -20.77
C PHE A 137 2.92 -1.98 -20.94
N PRO A 138 3.21 -1.24 -22.02
CA PRO A 138 4.54 -0.71 -22.30
C PRO A 138 5.04 0.32 -21.26
N GLU A 139 4.12 0.97 -20.53
CA GLU A 139 4.43 1.95 -19.48
C GLU A 139 4.30 1.35 -18.06
N PHE A 140 4.39 0.02 -17.89
CA PHE A 140 4.23 -0.64 -16.60
C PHE A 140 5.09 0.02 -15.49
N PRO A 141 4.56 0.27 -14.26
CA PRO A 141 3.26 -0.13 -13.72
C PRO A 141 2.15 0.92 -13.92
N LYS A 142 2.30 1.87 -14.85
CA LYS A 142 1.29 2.92 -15.08
C LYS A 142 -0.07 2.30 -15.40
N GLY A 143 -1.12 2.80 -14.76
CA GLY A 143 -2.48 2.31 -14.90
C GLY A 143 -2.78 1.01 -14.15
N MET A 144 -1.87 0.48 -13.33
CA MET A 144 -2.14 -0.68 -12.49
C MET A 144 -2.89 -0.31 -11.20
N ASP A 145 -3.36 -1.32 -10.46
CA ASP A 145 -3.94 -1.13 -9.13
C ASP A 145 -2.93 -0.63 -8.08
N ASP A 146 -3.45 -0.13 -6.95
CA ASP A 146 -2.68 0.42 -5.84
C ASP A 146 -1.63 -0.56 -5.29
N GLN A 147 -1.98 -1.84 -5.14
CA GLN A 147 -1.07 -2.84 -4.61
C GLN A 147 0.08 -3.14 -5.57
N THR A 148 -0.20 -3.23 -6.87
CA THR A 148 0.82 -3.41 -7.91
C THR A 148 1.79 -2.22 -7.93
N ILE A 149 1.27 -0.98 -7.92
CA ILE A 149 2.10 0.24 -7.90
C ILE A 149 2.96 0.28 -6.63
N LEU A 150 2.37 0.06 -5.45
CA LEU A 150 3.10 0.09 -4.18
C LEU A 150 4.16 -1.01 -4.08
N ARG A 151 3.91 -2.19 -4.65
CA ARG A 151 4.92 -3.25 -4.76
C ARG A 151 6.07 -2.84 -5.69
N TYR A 152 5.77 -2.22 -6.82
CA TYR A 152 6.79 -1.75 -7.77
C TYR A 152 7.77 -0.78 -7.12
N ILE A 153 7.25 0.26 -6.44
CA ILE A 153 8.10 1.29 -5.81
C ILE A 153 8.68 0.84 -4.46
N HIS A 154 8.37 -0.36 -3.96
CA HIS A 154 8.76 -0.76 -2.59
C HIS A 154 10.27 -0.72 -2.37
N ARG A 155 11.04 -1.14 -3.38
CA ARG A 155 12.50 -1.15 -3.33
C ARG A 155 13.10 0.25 -3.12
N GLU A 156 12.46 1.30 -3.62
CA GLU A 156 12.97 2.68 -3.55
C GLU A 156 12.91 3.26 -2.14
N PHE A 157 11.96 2.78 -1.32
CA PHE A 157 11.75 3.28 0.04
C PHE A 157 12.22 2.31 1.12
N TYR A 158 12.72 1.13 0.76
CA TYR A 158 13.26 0.16 1.70
C TYR A 158 14.61 0.65 2.29
N PRO A 159 14.88 0.47 3.60
CA PRO A 159 14.06 -0.23 4.60
C PRO A 159 13.03 0.65 5.32
N ALA A 160 13.01 1.96 5.09
CA ALA A 160 12.11 2.88 5.80
C ALA A 160 10.62 2.56 5.56
N MET A 161 10.27 2.08 4.37
CA MET A 161 9.01 1.42 4.07
C MET A 161 9.18 -0.10 4.15
N ASN A 162 8.41 -0.76 5.01
CA ASN A 162 8.50 -2.20 5.21
C ASN A 162 7.14 -2.87 5.40
N ILE A 163 7.16 -4.19 5.60
CA ILE A 163 5.98 -5.04 5.75
C ILE A 163 5.98 -5.66 7.15
N ASP A 164 4.80 -5.78 7.75
CA ASP A 164 4.60 -6.52 9.00
C ASP A 164 4.68 -8.04 8.75
N TYR A 165 5.90 -8.54 8.56
CA TYR A 165 6.14 -9.94 8.20
C TYR A 165 5.65 -10.94 9.25
N TYR A 166 5.49 -10.53 10.50
CA TYR A 166 5.13 -11.41 11.60
C TYR A 166 3.68 -11.20 12.07
N ASN A 167 2.89 -10.37 11.37
CA ASN A 167 1.53 -10.00 11.76
C ASN A 167 1.47 -9.48 13.22
N ARG A 168 2.44 -8.66 13.63
CA ARG A 168 2.48 -8.08 14.98
C ARG A 168 1.44 -6.98 15.17
N ILE A 169 1.15 -6.26 14.10
CA ILE A 169 0.19 -5.15 14.07
C ILE A 169 -1.04 -5.53 13.24
N PHE A 170 -0.81 -6.11 12.06
CA PHE A 170 -1.88 -6.42 11.12
C PHE A 170 -2.10 -7.92 11.04
N TYR A 171 -3.30 -8.36 11.43
CA TYR A 171 -3.68 -9.76 11.35
C TYR A 171 -4.54 -10.03 10.12
N ARG A 172 -4.14 -11.03 9.33
CA ARG A 172 -4.88 -11.57 8.19
C ARG A 172 -4.87 -13.09 8.30
N ASN A 173 -6.05 -13.70 8.32
CA ASN A 173 -6.25 -15.15 8.22
C ASN A 173 -5.83 -15.66 6.84
#